data_AF-A0A9E1KNX3-F1
#
_entry.id   AF-A0A9E1KNX3-F1
#
_cell.length_a   1.000
_cell.length_b   1.000
_cell.length_c   1.000
_cell.angle_alpha   90.00
_cell.angle_beta   90.00
_cell.angle_gamma   90.00
#
_symmetry.space_group_name_H-M   'P 1'
#
loop_
_entity.id
_entity.type
_entity.pdbx_description
1 polymer ?
#
loop_
_entity_poly.entity_id
_entity_poly.type
_entity_poly.pdbx_seq_one_letter_code
_entity_poly.pdbx_strand_id
1 'polypeptide(L)'
;MQHYKEVISALTNITRFRHVKSDDFFIERLGGLTNLVFRVQHEQQHYLLRLPGKGTEEYINRADEHRAAQIAADAGVSAQLYYFDESNGIMLAEFIEGATLNSERFKDIGSVRRAGRALHRMHSSGEKFAKPFNVFEQIDEYLELVVKLNASLPEGYTQVKNDAGQVRRALQSSPVPLVPCHCDPLAETDGRPCVRIEP
;
A
#
# COMPACT_ATOMS: atom_id res chain seq x y z
N MET A 1 24.83 -5.69 -2.55
CA MET A 1 23.39 -5.45 -2.80
C MET A 1 23.14 -3.94 -2.85
N GLN A 2 22.42 -3.44 -3.85
CA GLN A 2 21.96 -2.05 -3.89
C GLN A 2 21.06 -1.77 -2.68
N HIS A 3 21.15 -0.59 -2.05
CA HIS A 3 20.39 -0.22 -0.83
C HIS A 3 20.76 -0.94 0.48
N TYR A 4 21.81 -1.79 0.51
CA TYR A 4 22.19 -2.53 1.72
C TYR A 4 22.40 -1.64 2.96
N LYS A 5 23.11 -0.51 2.81
CA LYS A 5 23.36 0.43 3.93
C LYS A 5 22.07 1.03 4.48
N GLU A 6 21.11 1.33 3.61
CA GLU A 6 19.81 1.91 3.99
C GLU A 6 18.96 0.87 4.73
N VAL A 7 18.97 -0.38 4.28
CA VAL A 7 18.31 -1.50 4.96
C VAL A 7 18.89 -1.72 6.35
N ILE A 8 20.21 -1.82 6.49
CA ILE A 8 20.85 -2.01 7.80
C ILE A 8 20.55 -0.82 8.73
N SER A 9 20.64 0.42 8.23
CA SER A 9 20.29 1.61 8.99
C SER A 9 18.84 1.55 9.51
N ALA A 10 17.89 1.22 8.62
CA ALA A 10 16.49 1.04 8.99
C ALA A 10 16.30 -0.03 10.06
N LEU A 11 16.93 -1.21 9.90
CA LEU A 11 16.86 -2.29 10.88
C LEU A 11 17.44 -1.87 12.24
N THR A 12 18.56 -1.16 12.28
CA THR A 12 19.17 -0.71 13.56
C THR A 12 18.31 0.27 14.35
N ASN A 13 17.41 1.00 13.68
CA ASN A 13 16.44 1.88 14.35
C ASN A 13 15.31 1.11 15.03
N ILE A 14 15.04 -0.13 14.60
CA ILE A 14 14.04 -1.00 15.19
C ILE A 14 14.61 -1.57 16.50
N THR A 15 13.96 -1.28 17.63
CA THR A 15 14.42 -1.69 18.98
C THR A 15 14.84 -3.15 19.07
N ARG A 16 14.13 -4.05 18.37
CA ARG A 16 14.42 -5.48 18.32
C ARG A 16 15.78 -5.83 17.70
N PHE A 17 16.26 -5.02 16.78
CA PHE A 17 17.44 -5.28 15.96
C PHE A 17 18.60 -4.32 16.25
N ARG A 18 18.44 -3.38 17.19
CA ARG A 18 19.42 -2.34 17.52
C ARG A 18 20.83 -2.86 17.82
N HIS A 19 20.93 -4.05 18.39
CA HIS A 19 22.21 -4.67 18.79
C HIS A 19 22.62 -5.87 17.93
N VAL A 20 21.86 -6.15 16.86
CA VAL A 20 22.16 -7.26 15.94
C VAL A 20 23.24 -6.81 14.96
N LYS A 21 24.20 -7.68 14.65
CA LYS A 21 25.26 -7.35 13.68
C LYS A 21 24.68 -7.45 12.26
N SER A 22 25.19 -6.63 11.36
CA SER A 22 24.73 -6.64 9.96
C SER A 22 24.84 -8.01 9.30
N ASP A 23 25.87 -8.78 9.66
CA ASP A 23 26.18 -10.07 9.04
C ASP A 23 25.26 -11.20 9.53
N ASP A 24 24.46 -10.94 10.57
CA ASP A 24 23.47 -11.88 11.10
C ASP A 24 22.13 -11.81 10.31
N PHE A 25 22.00 -10.87 9.37
CA PHE A 25 20.84 -10.76 8.50
C PHE A 25 21.08 -11.39 7.13
N PHE A 26 20.14 -12.21 6.68
CA PHE A 26 20.00 -12.52 5.26
C PHE A 26 18.97 -11.59 4.63
N ILE A 27 19.34 -10.89 3.57
CA ILE A 27 18.50 -9.86 2.93
C ILE A 27 18.35 -10.14 1.45
N GLU A 28 17.10 -10.17 0.98
CA GLU A 28 16.74 -10.39 -0.42
C GLU A 28 15.78 -9.30 -0.88
N ARG A 29 15.99 -8.76 -2.09
CA ARG A 29 15.09 -7.77 -2.70
C ARG A 29 13.93 -8.49 -3.39
N LEU A 30 12.69 -8.16 -3.02
CA LEU A 30 11.48 -8.83 -3.52
C LEU A 30 10.77 -8.09 -4.65
N GLY A 31 10.99 -6.78 -4.78
CA GLY A 31 10.36 -5.94 -5.80
C GLY A 31 9.88 -4.59 -5.25
N GLY A 32 8.74 -4.13 -5.76
CA GLY A 32 8.11 -2.84 -5.48
C GLY A 32 8.40 -1.78 -6.55
N LEU A 33 7.34 -1.18 -7.11
CA LEU A 33 7.34 -0.11 -8.11
C LEU A 33 7.74 1.21 -7.45
N THR A 34 7.01 1.64 -6.42
CA THR A 34 7.31 2.89 -5.69
C THR A 34 8.11 2.65 -4.41
N ASN A 35 7.82 1.57 -3.68
CA ASN A 35 8.51 1.25 -2.43
C ASN A 35 9.64 0.24 -2.64
N LEU A 36 10.69 0.30 -1.81
CA LEU A 36 11.72 -0.74 -1.79
C LEU A 36 11.33 -1.81 -0.78
N VAL A 37 11.05 -3.04 -1.26
CA VAL A 37 10.59 -4.15 -0.42
C VAL A 37 11.64 -5.24 -0.34
N PHE A 38 11.99 -5.64 0.89
CA PHE A 38 13.00 -6.64 1.19
C PHE A 38 12.43 -7.76 2.07
N ARG A 39 12.83 -9.00 1.78
CA ARG A 39 12.79 -10.08 2.76
C ARG A 39 14.01 -9.94 3.65
N VAL A 40 13.79 -9.95 4.95
CA VAL A 40 14.85 -9.95 5.96
C VAL A 40 14.67 -11.20 6.80
N GLN A 41 15.69 -12.03 6.87
CA GLN A 41 15.74 -13.17 7.78
C GLN A 41 16.75 -12.87 8.88
N HIS A 42 16.34 -13.10 10.12
CA HIS A 42 17.18 -13.10 11.30
C HIS A 42 16.83 -14.32 12.14
N GLU A 43 17.83 -15.15 12.46
CA GLU A 43 17.63 -16.47 13.08
C GLU A 43 16.63 -17.33 12.28
N GLN A 44 15.55 -17.79 12.92
CA GLN A 44 14.49 -18.60 12.31
C GLN A 44 13.26 -17.79 11.87
N GLN A 45 13.34 -16.45 11.89
CA GLN A 45 12.20 -15.59 11.57
C GLN A 45 12.42 -14.81 10.27
N HIS A 46 11.35 -14.70 9.49
CA HIS A 46 11.31 -13.97 8.24
C HIS A 46 10.40 -12.75 8.37
N TYR A 47 10.88 -11.62 7.84
CA TYR A 47 10.25 -10.33 7.90
C TYR A 47 10.18 -9.70 6.51
N LEU A 48 9.16 -8.88 6.31
CA LEU A 48 9.09 -7.98 5.17
C LEU A 48 9.43 -6.57 5.66
N LEU A 49 10.54 -6.03 5.17
CA LEU A 49 10.94 -4.64 5.39
C LEU A 49 10.56 -3.81 4.17
N ARG A 50 9.80 -2.74 4.39
CA ARG A 50 9.48 -1.74 3.38
C ARG A 50 10.17 -0.43 3.71
N LEU A 51 10.97 0.05 2.76
CA LEU A 51 11.46 1.43 2.76
C LEU A 51 10.58 2.25 1.80
N PRO A 52 10.11 3.43 2.23
CA PRO A 52 9.25 4.26 1.40
C PRO A 52 9.98 4.78 0.15
N GLY A 53 9.23 4.93 -0.93
CA GLY A 53 9.73 5.55 -2.16
C GLY A 53 10.07 7.03 -1.99
N LYS A 54 11.13 7.48 -2.67
CA LYS A 54 11.52 8.90 -2.70
C LYS A 54 10.40 9.76 -3.29
N GLY A 55 10.15 10.93 -2.71
CA GLY A 55 9.18 11.91 -3.23
C GLY A 55 7.73 11.56 -2.90
N THR A 56 7.50 10.70 -1.92
CA THR A 56 6.16 10.36 -1.42
C THR A 56 5.81 11.11 -0.13
N GLU A 57 6.76 11.86 0.42
CA GLU A 57 6.66 12.59 1.69
C GLU A 57 5.70 13.78 1.60
N GLU A 58 5.49 14.34 0.41
CA GLU A 58 4.70 15.57 0.22
C GLU A 58 3.18 15.35 0.26
N TYR A 59 2.70 14.12 0.06
CA TYR A 59 1.25 13.83 -0.03
C TYR A 59 0.78 12.63 0.79
N ILE A 60 1.67 11.78 1.32
CA ILE A 60 1.28 10.65 2.18
C ILE A 60 1.42 11.02 3.65
N ASN A 61 0.28 11.04 4.37
CA ASN A 61 0.30 11.12 5.83
C ASN A 61 0.64 9.76 6.42
N ARG A 62 1.82 9.66 7.05
CA ARG A 62 2.36 8.40 7.60
C ARG A 62 1.60 7.91 8.83
N ALA A 63 1.01 8.78 9.62
CA ALA A 63 0.16 8.38 10.75
C ALA A 63 -1.17 7.77 10.25
N ASP A 64 -1.76 8.36 9.20
CA ASP A 64 -2.94 7.79 8.54
C ASP A 64 -2.61 6.41 7.94
N GLU A 65 -1.43 6.28 7.30
CA GLU A 65 -0.94 5.02 6.74
C GLU A 65 -0.69 3.95 7.82
N HIS A 66 -0.02 4.31 8.92
CA HIS A 66 0.20 3.42 10.05
C HIS A 66 -1.12 2.87 10.60
N ARG A 67 -2.09 3.76 10.84
CA ARG A 67 -3.40 3.38 11.35
C ARG A 67 -4.14 2.46 10.38
N ALA A 68 -4.12 2.76 9.09
CA ALA A 68 -4.74 1.92 8.08
C ALA A 68 -4.09 0.52 8.00
N ALA A 69 -2.75 0.46 8.07
CA ALA A 69 -2.00 -0.79 8.09
C ALA A 69 -2.33 -1.64 9.32
N GLN A 70 -2.37 -1.03 10.51
CA GLN A 70 -2.73 -1.71 11.76
C GLN A 70 -4.16 -2.25 11.71
N ILE A 71 -5.12 -1.44 11.27
CA ILE A 71 -6.53 -1.88 11.11
C ILE A 71 -6.63 -3.07 10.15
N ALA A 72 -5.92 -3.05 9.02
CA ALA A 72 -5.95 -4.14 8.07
C ALA A 72 -5.32 -5.43 8.63
N ALA A 73 -4.26 -5.31 9.43
CA ALA A 73 -3.64 -6.43 10.13
C ALA A 73 -4.58 -7.03 11.19
N ASP A 74 -5.21 -6.18 12.01
CA ASP A 74 -6.15 -6.60 13.07
C ASP A 74 -7.41 -7.25 12.48
N ALA A 75 -7.87 -6.78 11.32
CA ALA A 75 -8.95 -7.40 10.55
C ALA A 75 -8.53 -8.75 9.91
N GLY A 76 -7.28 -9.18 10.06
CA GLY A 76 -6.75 -10.39 9.43
C GLY A 76 -6.77 -10.34 7.90
N VAL A 77 -6.76 -9.13 7.33
CA VAL A 77 -6.69 -8.89 5.89
C VAL A 77 -5.25 -8.65 5.48
N SER A 78 -4.41 -8.09 6.37
CA SER A 78 -3.01 -7.82 6.10
C SER A 78 -2.06 -8.65 6.98
N ALA A 79 -0.79 -8.71 6.59
CA ALA A 79 0.28 -9.29 7.39
C ALA A 79 0.41 -8.58 8.75
N GLN A 80 0.82 -9.33 9.78
CA GLN A 80 1.04 -8.73 11.09
C GLN A 80 2.11 -7.64 11.04
N LEU A 81 1.79 -6.48 11.62
CA LEU A 81 2.72 -5.36 11.73
C LEU A 81 3.61 -5.53 12.97
N TYR A 82 4.93 -5.44 12.80
CA TYR A 82 5.90 -5.48 13.89
C TYR A 82 6.48 -4.11 14.23
N TYR A 83 6.57 -3.22 13.23
CA TYR A 83 7.09 -1.88 13.39
C TYR A 83 6.56 -0.97 12.28
N PHE A 84 6.29 0.28 12.64
CA PHE A 84 6.05 1.35 11.69
C PHE A 84 6.63 2.66 12.26
N ASP A 85 7.35 3.40 11.43
CA ASP A 85 7.89 4.70 11.78
C ASP A 85 7.03 5.79 11.15
N GLU A 86 6.25 6.51 11.95
CA GLU A 86 5.40 7.59 11.46
C GLU A 86 6.18 8.81 10.95
N SER A 87 7.47 8.94 11.28
CA SER A 87 8.29 10.07 10.82
C SER A 87 8.80 9.88 9.40
N ASN A 88 9.05 8.65 8.98
CA ASN A 88 9.67 8.36 7.68
C ASN A 88 8.94 7.31 6.85
N GLY A 89 8.02 6.51 7.42
CA GLY A 89 7.22 5.51 6.71
C GLY A 89 7.88 4.13 6.56
N ILE A 90 9.00 3.87 7.25
CA ILE A 90 9.62 2.55 7.33
C ILE A 90 8.67 1.59 8.04
N MET A 91 8.49 0.41 7.46
CA MET A 91 7.57 -0.60 7.97
C MET A 91 8.25 -1.97 8.03
N LEU A 92 8.04 -2.69 9.13
CA LEU A 92 8.42 -4.10 9.28
C LEU A 92 7.14 -4.91 9.56
N ALA A 93 6.90 -5.92 8.74
CA ALA A 93 5.75 -6.82 8.86
C ALA A 93 6.19 -8.29 8.82
N GLU A 94 5.26 -9.19 9.15
CA GLU A 94 5.36 -10.62 8.89
C GLU A 94 5.65 -10.88 7.42
N PHE A 95 6.66 -11.71 7.14
CA PHE A 95 6.83 -12.25 5.81
C PHE A 95 5.88 -13.42 5.61
N ILE A 96 4.92 -13.27 4.69
CA ILE A 96 4.01 -14.35 4.32
C ILE A 96 4.68 -15.17 3.21
N GLU A 97 4.99 -16.43 3.51
CA GLU A 97 5.44 -17.39 2.51
C GLU A 97 4.32 -17.64 1.49
N GLY A 98 4.64 -17.49 0.22
CA GLY A 98 3.67 -17.60 -0.85
C GLY A 98 4.13 -16.94 -2.12
N ALA A 99 3.22 -16.89 -3.09
CA ALA A 99 3.51 -16.34 -4.40
C ALA A 99 2.68 -15.07 -4.60
N THR A 100 3.33 -13.95 -4.92
CA THR A 100 2.65 -12.71 -5.27
C THR A 100 1.72 -12.93 -6.47
N LEU A 101 0.52 -12.39 -6.41
CA LEU A 101 -0.39 -12.41 -7.56
C LEU A 101 0.17 -11.52 -8.67
N ASN A 102 -0.25 -11.81 -9.89
CA ASN A 102 0.00 -10.99 -11.06
C ASN A 102 -1.18 -11.16 -12.02
N SER A 103 -1.19 -10.37 -13.10
CA SER A 103 -2.27 -10.39 -14.08
C SER A 103 -2.58 -11.79 -14.65
N GLU A 104 -1.57 -12.65 -14.82
CA GLU A 104 -1.78 -14.03 -15.30
C GLU A 104 -2.41 -14.93 -14.24
N ARG A 105 -1.91 -14.90 -13.01
CA ARG A 105 -2.45 -15.69 -11.88
C ARG A 105 -3.83 -15.24 -11.45
N PHE A 106 -4.19 -13.97 -11.70
CA PHE A 106 -5.50 -13.43 -11.38
C PHE A 106 -6.60 -13.89 -12.36
N LYS A 107 -6.24 -14.55 -13.47
CA LYS A 107 -7.22 -15.21 -14.35
C LYS A 107 -7.86 -16.45 -13.72
N ASP A 108 -7.22 -17.03 -12.70
CA ASP A 108 -7.81 -18.13 -11.93
C ASP A 108 -8.98 -17.65 -11.07
N ILE A 109 -10.15 -18.28 -11.25
CA ILE A 109 -11.37 -17.92 -10.51
C ILE A 109 -11.23 -18.16 -9.00
N GLY A 110 -10.36 -19.10 -8.59
CA GLY A 110 -10.02 -19.31 -7.18
C GLY A 110 -9.34 -18.08 -6.59
N SER A 111 -8.35 -17.52 -7.28
CA SER A 111 -7.67 -16.28 -6.91
C SER A 111 -8.61 -15.09 -6.84
N VAL A 112 -9.49 -14.91 -7.83
CA VAL A 112 -10.51 -13.84 -7.82
C VAL A 112 -11.44 -13.99 -6.60
N ARG A 113 -11.90 -15.21 -6.31
CA ARG A 113 -12.76 -15.49 -5.15
C ARG A 113 -12.07 -15.16 -3.83
N ARG A 114 -10.80 -15.52 -3.66
CA ARG A 114 -10.05 -15.20 -2.44
C ARG A 114 -9.82 -13.71 -2.29
N ALA A 115 -9.47 -13.00 -3.36
CA ALA A 115 -9.33 -11.54 -3.35
C ALA A 115 -10.66 -10.85 -2.97
N GLY A 116 -11.78 -11.30 -3.54
CA GLY A 116 -13.11 -10.83 -3.18
C GLY A 116 -13.45 -11.05 -1.70
N ARG A 117 -13.07 -12.20 -1.11
CA ARG A 117 -13.24 -12.45 0.32
C ARG A 117 -12.39 -11.51 1.18
N ALA A 118 -11.14 -11.26 0.81
CA ALA A 118 -10.27 -10.35 1.54
C ALA A 118 -10.81 -8.91 1.53
N LEU A 119 -11.23 -8.42 0.35
CA LEU A 119 -11.87 -7.11 0.22
C LEU A 119 -13.17 -7.03 1.02
N HIS A 120 -14.02 -8.07 0.95
CA HIS A 120 -15.26 -8.11 1.72
C HIS A 120 -15.01 -8.09 3.24
N ARG A 121 -14.01 -8.83 3.72
CA ARG A 121 -13.60 -8.83 5.13
C ARG A 121 -13.19 -7.42 5.58
N MET A 122 -12.41 -6.71 4.75
CA MET A 122 -12.05 -5.31 5.04
C MET A 122 -13.29 -4.41 5.05
N HIS A 123 -14.08 -4.41 3.97
CA HIS A 123 -15.24 -3.52 3.83
C HIS A 123 -16.29 -3.75 4.93
N SER A 124 -16.35 -4.96 5.50
CA SER A 124 -17.33 -5.35 6.52
C SER A 124 -16.76 -5.35 7.94
N SER A 125 -15.52 -4.89 8.17
CA SER A 125 -14.89 -4.93 9.49
C SER A 125 -15.54 -3.98 10.51
N GLY A 126 -16.30 -2.99 10.04
CA GLY A 126 -16.87 -1.92 10.88
C GLY A 126 -15.86 -0.83 11.25
N GLU A 127 -14.60 -0.98 10.82
CA GLU A 127 -13.52 -0.04 11.09
C GLU A 127 -13.65 1.24 10.26
N LYS A 128 -12.98 2.30 10.74
CA LYS A 128 -12.97 3.60 10.05
C LYS A 128 -11.54 4.07 9.86
N PHE A 129 -11.20 4.39 8.62
CA PHE A 129 -9.97 5.11 8.31
C PHE A 129 -10.10 6.59 8.64
N ALA A 130 -8.97 7.23 8.92
CA ALA A 130 -8.92 8.61 9.39
C ALA A 130 -9.52 9.60 8.38
N LYS A 131 -9.38 9.30 7.08
CA LYS A 131 -9.87 10.15 6.00
C LYS A 131 -10.76 9.37 5.03
N PRO A 132 -11.90 9.93 4.63
CA PRO A 132 -12.66 9.38 3.51
C PRO A 132 -11.86 9.57 2.22
N PHE A 133 -11.92 8.57 1.34
CA PHE A 133 -11.35 8.69 0.00
C PHE A 133 -12.40 9.30 -0.94
N ASN A 134 -12.07 10.41 -1.58
CA ASN A 134 -12.89 11.03 -2.61
C ASN A 134 -12.09 11.14 -3.92
N VAL A 135 -12.40 10.26 -4.87
CA VAL A 135 -11.70 10.21 -6.17
C VAL A 135 -11.83 11.53 -6.95
N PHE A 136 -12.95 12.24 -6.81
CA PHE A 136 -13.17 13.47 -7.58
C PHE A 136 -12.39 14.65 -7.03
N GLU A 137 -12.23 14.74 -5.69
CA GLU A 137 -11.35 15.73 -5.09
C GLU A 137 -9.89 15.50 -5.52
N GLN A 138 -9.42 14.24 -5.53
CA GLN A 138 -8.08 13.92 -6.02
C GLN A 138 -7.88 14.28 -7.49
N ILE A 139 -8.87 14.02 -8.34
CA ILE A 139 -8.82 14.42 -9.76
C ILE A 139 -8.69 15.95 -9.89
N ASP A 140 -9.47 16.70 -9.11
CA ASP A 140 -9.44 18.16 -9.11
C ASP A 140 -8.06 18.68 -8.63
N GLU A 141 -7.52 18.12 -7.54
CA GLU A 141 -6.18 18.44 -7.00
C GLU A 141 -5.05 18.17 -8.00
N TYR A 142 -5.03 17.01 -8.66
CA TYR A 142 -4.02 16.70 -9.67
C TYR A 142 -4.10 17.64 -10.87
N LEU A 143 -5.29 18.04 -11.29
CA LEU A 143 -5.45 19.00 -12.38
C LEU A 143 -4.91 20.39 -11.99
N GLU A 144 -5.16 20.85 -10.76
CA GLU A 144 -4.57 22.10 -10.27
C GLU A 144 -3.04 22.04 -10.28
N LEU A 145 -2.45 20.90 -9.93
CA LEU A 145 -1.00 20.71 -9.97
C LEU A 145 -0.44 20.80 -11.40
N VAL A 146 -1.10 20.16 -12.37
CA VAL A 146 -0.73 20.25 -13.80
C VAL A 146 -0.73 21.70 -14.27
N VAL A 147 -1.74 22.48 -13.88
CA VAL A 147 -1.84 23.92 -14.20
C VAL A 147 -0.69 24.70 -13.55
N LYS A 148 -0.43 24.48 -12.26
CA LYS A 148 0.67 25.15 -11.53
C LYS A 148 2.04 24.87 -12.14
N LEU A 149 2.24 23.66 -12.68
CA LEU A 149 3.47 23.23 -13.34
C LEU A 149 3.59 23.69 -14.81
N ASN A 150 2.58 24.37 -15.36
CA ASN A 150 2.49 24.71 -16.79
C ASN A 150 2.68 23.49 -17.71
N ALA A 151 2.24 22.32 -17.28
CA ALA A 151 2.34 21.10 -18.07
C ALA A 151 1.21 21.03 -19.12
N SER A 152 1.49 20.38 -20.25
CA SER A 152 0.49 20.18 -21.30
C SER A 152 -0.49 19.08 -20.93
N LEU A 153 -1.76 19.28 -21.31
CA LEU A 153 -2.78 18.24 -21.25
C LEU A 153 -2.79 17.45 -22.57
N PRO A 154 -3.10 16.14 -22.52
CA PRO A 154 -3.21 15.34 -23.72
C PRO A 154 -4.42 15.78 -24.57
N GLU A 155 -4.34 15.48 -25.88
CA GLU A 155 -5.46 15.70 -26.79
C GLU A 155 -6.73 14.97 -26.30
N GLY A 156 -7.88 15.63 -26.41
CA GLY A 156 -9.17 15.08 -25.97
C GLY A 156 -9.46 15.17 -24.47
N TYR A 157 -8.53 15.67 -23.63
CA TYR A 157 -8.72 15.75 -22.18
C TYR A 157 -10.02 16.45 -21.77
N THR A 158 -10.36 17.58 -22.39
CA THR A 158 -11.58 18.34 -22.07
C THR A 158 -12.84 17.51 -22.25
N GLN A 159 -12.91 16.68 -23.29
CA GLN A 159 -14.05 15.81 -23.53
C GLN A 159 -14.15 14.74 -22.43
N VAL A 160 -13.02 14.07 -22.12
CA VAL A 160 -12.96 13.06 -21.04
C VAL A 160 -13.34 13.66 -19.69
N LYS A 161 -12.90 14.89 -19.39
CA LYS A 161 -13.29 15.60 -18.16
C LYS A 161 -14.79 15.87 -18.08
N ASN A 162 -15.41 16.27 -19.18
CA ASN A 162 -16.86 16.48 -19.22
C ASN A 162 -17.64 15.18 -18.97
N ASP A 163 -17.19 14.08 -19.58
CA ASP A 163 -17.79 12.76 -19.41
C ASP A 163 -17.61 12.24 -17.97
N ALA A 164 -16.43 12.42 -17.38
CA ALA A 164 -16.18 12.14 -15.96
C ALA A 164 -17.11 12.95 -15.04
N GLY A 165 -17.46 14.19 -15.42
CA GLY A 165 -18.45 15.00 -14.71
C GLY A 165 -19.86 14.40 -14.71
N GLN A 166 -20.24 13.67 -15.76
CA GLN A 166 -21.51 12.93 -15.79
C GLN A 166 -21.49 11.77 -14.80
N VAL A 167 -20.38 11.02 -14.75
CA VAL A 167 -20.16 9.93 -13.79
C VAL A 167 -20.18 10.45 -12.35
N ARG A 168 -19.53 11.59 -12.07
CA ARG A 168 -19.56 12.26 -10.75
C ARG A 168 -20.98 12.51 -10.27
N ARG A 169 -21.82 13.10 -11.12
CA ARG A 169 -23.23 13.38 -10.79
C ARG A 169 -24.02 12.11 -10.54
N ALA A 170 -23.84 11.08 -11.37
CA ALA A 170 -24.53 9.80 -11.22
C ALA A 170 -24.15 9.07 -9.91
N LEU A 171 -22.89 9.11 -9.49
CA LEU A 171 -22.46 8.51 -8.22
C LEU A 171 -22.94 9.34 -7.02
N GLN A 172 -22.93 10.67 -7.12
CA GLN A 172 -23.40 11.55 -6.04
C GLN A 172 -24.92 11.49 -5.84
N SER A 173 -25.71 11.13 -6.86
CA SER A 173 -27.16 10.94 -6.72
C SER A 173 -27.55 9.62 -6.05
N SER A 174 -26.62 8.69 -5.86
CA SER A 174 -26.83 7.41 -5.19
C SER A 174 -25.69 7.11 -4.22
N PRO A 175 -25.61 7.82 -3.08
CA PRO A 175 -24.52 7.65 -2.12
C PRO A 175 -24.51 6.24 -1.54
N VAL A 176 -23.32 5.65 -1.46
CA VAL A 176 -23.07 4.35 -0.81
C VAL A 176 -22.40 4.55 0.55
N PRO A 177 -22.54 3.59 1.49
CA PRO A 177 -21.86 3.66 2.77
C PRO A 177 -20.34 3.79 2.60
N LEU A 178 -19.72 4.62 3.43
CA LEU A 178 -18.27 4.68 3.54
C LEU A 178 -17.79 3.48 4.35
N VAL A 179 -16.87 2.72 3.75
CA VAL A 179 -16.24 1.54 4.33
C VAL A 179 -14.72 1.67 4.18
N PRO A 180 -13.91 0.98 5.00
CA PRO A 180 -12.46 1.03 4.87
C PRO A 180 -12.04 0.29 3.59
N CYS A 181 -11.49 1.04 2.64
CA CYS A 181 -11.14 0.54 1.30
C CYS A 181 -9.63 0.59 1.09
N HIS A 182 -9.07 -0.37 0.34
CA HIS A 182 -7.65 -0.36 -0.04
C HIS A 182 -7.30 0.79 -1.01
N CYS A 183 -8.26 1.23 -1.84
CA CYS A 183 -8.15 2.28 -2.86
C CYS A 183 -7.14 2.03 -4.01
N ASP A 184 -6.25 1.04 -3.90
CA ASP A 184 -5.26 0.68 -4.93
C ASP A 184 -5.01 -0.84 -5.09
N PRO A 185 -6.05 -1.69 -5.31
CA PRO A 185 -5.93 -3.15 -5.22
C PRO A 185 -5.33 -3.78 -6.49
N LEU A 186 -4.08 -3.45 -6.81
CA LEU A 186 -3.32 -4.05 -7.91
C LEU A 186 -3.04 -5.54 -7.64
N ALA A 187 -2.89 -6.35 -8.69
CA ALA A 187 -2.61 -7.79 -8.53
C ALA A 187 -1.29 -8.03 -7.80
N GLU A 188 -0.29 -7.19 -8.08
CA GLU A 188 1.06 -7.30 -7.53
C GLU A 188 1.17 -6.66 -6.13
N THR A 189 0.14 -5.93 -5.66
CA THR A 189 0.12 -5.00 -4.49
C THR A 189 1.51 -4.51 -4.07
N ASP A 190 1.89 -3.36 -4.62
CA ASP A 190 3.21 -2.69 -4.57
C ASP A 190 3.77 -2.38 -3.16
N GLY A 191 4.14 -3.41 -2.41
CA GLY A 191 4.74 -3.24 -1.07
C GLY A 191 3.83 -2.59 -0.03
N ARG A 192 2.55 -2.36 -0.34
CA ARG A 192 1.51 -2.06 0.67
C ARG A 192 1.24 -3.32 1.47
N PRO A 193 0.91 -3.23 2.77
CA PRO A 193 1.04 -4.36 3.67
C PRO A 193 0.21 -5.54 3.13
N CYS A 194 0.92 -6.64 2.88
CA CYS A 194 0.47 -7.75 2.03
C CYS A 194 -0.94 -8.18 2.39
N VAL A 195 -1.86 -8.20 1.42
CA VAL A 195 -3.18 -8.77 1.65
C VAL A 195 -3.01 -10.28 1.84
N ARG A 196 -3.35 -10.78 3.02
CA ARG A 196 -3.41 -12.22 3.32
C ARG A 196 -4.57 -12.81 2.54
N ILE A 197 -4.22 -13.52 1.47
CA ILE A 197 -5.14 -14.27 0.63
C ILE A 197 -5.03 -15.74 1.08
N GLU A 198 -5.84 -16.13 2.07
CA GLU A 198 -5.87 -17.49 2.61
C GLU A 198 -6.22 -18.52 1.50
N PRO A 199 -5.59 -19.71 1.46
CA PRO A 199 -5.81 -20.75 0.44
C PRO A 199 -7.27 -21.07 0.10
#